data_AF-A0A3A8IW67-F1
#
_entry.id   AF-A0A3A8IW67-F1
#
_cell.length_a   1.000
_cell.length_b   1.000
_cell.length_c   1.000
_cell.angle_alpha   90.00
_cell.angle_beta   90.00
_cell.angle_gamma   90.00
#
_symmetry.space_group_name_H-M   'P 1'
#
loop_
_entity.id
_entity.type
_entity.pdbx_description
1 polymer ?
#
loop_
_entity_poly.entity_id
_entity_poly.type
_entity_poly.pdbx_seq_one_letter_code
_entity_poly.pdbx_strand_id
1 'polypeptide(L)'
;MSTSECSTGMKWTGGDSGNALMHPGGNCIQCHTDRGEGPKFVVAGTVQATAHEADDCAGLEGAQVVITDAKQKAYTLTANASGNFFLKAEDAKDFALPYTARVTHGGTQWAMNSAQGTGACGSCHTVAGANGAPGRISPP
;
A
#
# COMPACT_ATOMS: atom_id res chain seq x y z
N MET A 1 -9.69 2.64 28.13
CA MET A 1 -8.68 1.70 27.60
C MET A 1 -8.97 1.58 26.11
N SER A 2 -8.25 2.31 25.26
CA SER A 2 -8.54 2.37 23.81
C SER A 2 -7.53 1.52 23.04
N THR A 3 -7.84 0.24 22.93
CA THR A 3 -7.30 -0.64 21.89
C THR A 3 -8.51 -1.16 21.10
N SER A 4 -8.32 -1.42 19.82
CA SER A 4 -9.06 -2.40 19.03
C SER A 4 -10.52 -2.09 18.65
N GLU A 5 -10.75 -1.33 17.59
CA GLU A 5 -11.49 -1.86 16.43
C GLU A 5 -10.88 -1.21 15.19
N CYS A 6 -10.30 -2.02 14.32
CA CYS A 6 -9.98 -1.55 12.99
C CYS A 6 -11.28 -1.09 12.33
N SER A 7 -11.26 -0.08 11.47
CA SER A 7 -12.50 0.44 10.85
C SER A 7 -13.27 -0.63 10.06
N THR A 8 -12.57 -1.68 9.62
CA THR A 8 -13.11 -2.86 8.94
C THR A 8 -13.49 -4.00 9.88
N GLY A 9 -13.27 -3.84 11.19
CA GLY A 9 -13.45 -4.88 12.21
C GLY A 9 -12.38 -5.96 12.21
N MET A 10 -11.45 -5.97 11.24
CA MET A 10 -10.48 -7.04 11.06
C MET A 10 -9.05 -6.56 11.34
N LYS A 11 -8.34 -7.29 12.21
CA LYS A 11 -6.93 -7.05 12.54
C LYS A 11 -6.08 -8.28 12.19
N TRP A 12 -4.92 -8.06 11.59
CA TRP A 12 -3.90 -9.07 11.37
C TRP A 12 -3.29 -9.52 12.69
N THR A 13 -3.23 -10.84 12.89
CA THR A 13 -2.60 -11.47 14.06
C THR A 13 -1.68 -12.63 13.67
N GLY A 14 -1.44 -12.84 12.37
CA GLY A 14 -0.69 -13.99 11.84
C GLY A 14 0.84 -13.85 11.91
N GLY A 15 1.34 -12.78 12.54
CA GLY A 15 2.78 -12.47 12.62
C GLY A 15 3.43 -12.39 11.24
N ASP A 16 4.71 -12.76 11.16
CA ASP A 16 5.48 -12.70 9.91
C ASP A 16 5.35 -13.96 9.04
N SER A 17 4.31 -14.78 9.24
CA SER A 17 4.10 -15.96 8.41
C SER A 17 3.79 -15.53 6.97
N GLY A 18 4.73 -15.77 6.04
CA GLY A 18 4.73 -15.24 4.66
C GLY A 18 3.43 -15.45 3.89
N ASN A 19 2.53 -14.48 3.98
CA ASN A 19 1.23 -14.45 3.31
C ASN A 19 1.02 -13.03 2.74
N ALA A 20 0.42 -12.94 1.55
CA ALA A 20 0.05 -11.67 0.92
C ALA A 20 -0.86 -10.77 1.79
N LEU A 21 -1.55 -11.34 2.78
CA LEU A 21 -2.41 -10.62 3.72
C LEU A 21 -1.67 -9.98 4.91
N MET A 22 -0.36 -10.24 5.04
CA MET A 22 0.38 -9.88 6.25
C MET A 22 0.57 -8.38 6.40
N HIS A 23 0.54 -7.94 7.66
CA HIS A 23 0.91 -6.59 8.07
C HIS A 23 0.34 -5.44 7.22
N PRO A 24 -0.99 -5.36 7.04
CA PRO A 24 -1.61 -4.24 6.36
C PRO A 24 -1.26 -2.92 7.07
N GLY A 25 -0.89 -1.91 6.28
CA GLY A 25 -0.35 -0.64 6.75
C GLY A 25 1.16 -0.62 6.99
N GLY A 26 1.83 -1.76 6.98
CA GLY A 26 3.28 -1.82 7.12
C GLY A 26 4.04 -1.33 5.88
N ASN A 27 5.33 -1.04 6.06
CA ASN A 27 6.24 -0.79 4.94
C ASN A 27 6.79 -2.13 4.41
N CYS A 28 6.05 -2.74 3.46
CA CYS A 28 6.36 -4.07 2.94
C CYS A 28 7.78 -4.15 2.34
N ILE A 29 8.15 -3.18 1.50
CA ILE A 29 9.46 -3.21 0.81
C ILE A 29 10.60 -3.13 1.80
N GLN A 30 10.51 -2.23 2.79
CA GLN A 30 11.53 -2.11 3.82
C GLN A 30 11.65 -3.39 4.64
N CYS A 31 10.54 -3.92 5.17
CA CYS A 31 10.55 -5.14 5.98
C CYS A 31 11.16 -6.35 5.24
N HIS A 32 10.75 -6.58 3.99
CA HIS A 32 11.30 -7.68 3.19
C HIS A 32 12.76 -7.44 2.76
N THR A 33 13.19 -6.18 2.61
CA THR A 33 14.59 -5.86 2.30
C THR A 33 15.49 -6.11 3.52
N ASP A 34 15.06 -5.65 4.71
CA ASP A 34 15.80 -5.82 5.96
C ASP A 34 15.97 -7.30 6.36
N ARG A 35 15.06 -8.17 5.87
CA ARG A 35 15.12 -9.63 6.05
C ARG A 35 15.86 -10.38 4.94
N GLY A 36 16.42 -9.69 3.95
CA GLY A 36 17.16 -10.32 2.85
C GLY A 36 16.29 -11.01 1.81
N GLU A 37 14.98 -10.73 1.77
CA GLU A 37 14.05 -11.25 0.76
C GLU A 37 13.89 -10.31 -0.45
N GLY A 38 14.52 -9.13 -0.42
CA GLY A 38 14.42 -8.10 -1.44
C GLY A 38 15.39 -8.27 -2.64
N PRO A 39 15.09 -7.68 -3.80
CA PRO A 39 13.87 -6.94 -4.13
C PRO A 39 12.71 -7.87 -4.54
N LYS A 40 11.67 -7.93 -3.70
CA LYS A 40 10.46 -8.73 -3.96
C LYS A 40 9.40 -7.93 -4.73
N PHE A 41 9.29 -6.64 -4.42
CA PHE A 41 8.31 -5.73 -4.98
C PHE A 41 9.00 -4.46 -5.48
N VAL A 42 8.50 -3.90 -6.57
CA VAL A 42 8.87 -2.55 -7.03
C VAL A 42 7.93 -1.49 -6.45
N VAL A 43 6.68 -1.86 -6.15
CA VAL A 43 5.69 -1.04 -5.45
C VAL A 43 4.92 -1.96 -4.50
N ALA A 44 4.71 -1.55 -3.25
CA ALA A 44 3.83 -2.26 -2.32
C ALA A 44 3.24 -1.32 -1.27
N GLY A 45 1.98 -1.54 -0.93
CA GLY A 45 1.26 -0.78 0.08
C GLY A 45 -0.08 -1.40 0.43
N THR A 46 -0.87 -0.64 1.17
CA THR A 46 -2.21 -1.02 1.62
C THR A 46 -3.14 0.16 1.30
N VAL A 47 -4.38 -0.13 0.92
CA VAL A 47 -5.47 0.86 0.87
C VAL A 47 -6.32 0.67 2.12
N GLN A 48 -6.43 1.68 2.97
CA GLN A 48 -7.14 1.60 4.25
C GLN A 48 -8.47 2.35 4.19
N ALA A 49 -9.38 1.98 5.10
CA ALA A 49 -10.68 2.64 5.23
C ALA A 49 -10.55 4.09 5.69
N THR A 50 -9.55 4.41 6.52
CA THR A 50 -9.33 5.75 7.06
C THR A 50 -7.87 6.18 6.97
N ALA A 51 -7.62 7.49 6.93
CA ALA A 51 -6.28 8.07 6.81
C ALA A 51 -5.38 7.79 8.03
N HIS A 52 -5.96 7.44 9.18
CA HIS A 52 -5.23 7.24 10.44
C HIS A 52 -5.40 5.84 11.03
N GLU A 53 -5.68 4.87 10.15
CA GLU A 53 -5.80 3.48 10.53
C GLU A 53 -4.47 2.96 11.13
N ALA A 54 -4.56 2.25 12.26
CA ALA A 54 -3.40 1.64 12.90
C ALA A 54 -2.73 0.58 12.00
N ASP A 55 -1.46 0.27 12.27
CA ASP A 55 -0.83 -0.90 11.65
C ASP A 55 -1.60 -2.19 12.01
N ASP A 56 -1.49 -3.17 11.13
CA ASP A 56 -2.17 -4.47 11.20
C ASP A 56 -3.69 -4.41 11.05
N CYS A 57 -4.29 -3.25 10.80
CA CYS A 57 -5.71 -3.16 10.49
C CYS A 57 -5.98 -3.44 9.00
N ALA A 58 -6.90 -4.37 8.74
CA ALA A 58 -7.27 -4.71 7.37
C ALA A 58 -7.89 -3.49 6.68
N GLY A 59 -7.50 -3.32 5.43
CA GLY A 59 -7.94 -2.23 4.56
C GLY A 59 -9.13 -2.60 3.67
N LEU A 60 -9.25 -1.87 2.57
CA LEU A 60 -10.35 -1.98 1.62
C LEU A 60 -10.06 -3.03 0.55
N GLU A 61 -10.71 -4.19 0.68
CA GLU A 61 -10.69 -5.22 -0.36
C GLU A 61 -11.28 -4.70 -1.67
N GLY A 62 -10.68 -5.11 -2.79
CA GLY A 62 -11.16 -4.80 -4.13
C GLY A 62 -10.86 -3.38 -4.60
N ALA A 63 -10.15 -2.56 -3.81
CA ALA A 63 -9.67 -1.27 -4.28
C ALA A 63 -8.75 -1.44 -5.49
N GLN A 64 -9.05 -0.73 -6.58
CA GLN A 64 -8.21 -0.74 -7.76
C GLN A 64 -7.15 0.34 -7.63
N VAL A 65 -5.88 -0.06 -7.74
CA VAL A 65 -4.72 0.84 -7.69
C VAL A 65 -4.07 0.82 -9.06
N VAL A 66 -4.07 1.96 -9.74
CA VAL A 66 -3.37 2.16 -11.00
C VAL A 66 -2.08 2.90 -10.73
N ILE A 67 -0.96 2.24 -11.01
CA ILE A 67 0.39 2.82 -10.95
C ILE A 67 0.79 3.21 -12.39
N THR A 68 1.14 4.46 -12.62
CA THR A 68 1.66 4.93 -13.91
C THR A 68 3.10 5.37 -13.75
N ASP A 69 4.01 4.66 -14.43
CA ASP A 69 5.45 4.86 -14.31
C ASP A 69 5.96 6.03 -15.19
N ALA A 70 7.26 6.34 -15.11
CA ALA A 70 7.85 7.43 -15.88
C ALA A 70 7.81 7.22 -17.41
N LYS A 71 7.67 5.96 -17.86
CA LYS A 71 7.51 5.58 -19.27
C LYS A 71 6.05 5.60 -19.72
N GLN A 72 5.13 6.08 -18.88
CA GLN A 72 3.69 6.09 -19.09
C GLN A 72 3.07 4.68 -19.18
N LYS A 73 3.77 3.66 -18.66
CA LYS A 73 3.21 2.31 -18.55
C LYS A 73 2.32 2.25 -17.31
N ALA A 74 1.09 1.75 -17.51
CA ALA A 74 0.12 1.59 -16.44
C ALA A 74 0.08 0.13 -15.94
N TYR A 75 0.09 -0.02 -14.62
CA TYR A 75 -0.07 -1.29 -13.92
C TYR A 75 -1.32 -1.20 -13.06
N THR A 76 -2.32 -2.03 -13.35
CA THR A 76 -3.56 -2.11 -12.55
C THR A 76 -3.43 -3.24 -11.54
N LEU A 77 -3.55 -2.90 -10.26
CA LEU A 77 -3.46 -3.81 -9.14
C LEU A 77 -4.79 -3.80 -8.40
N THR A 78 -5.17 -4.94 -7.83
CA THR A 78 -6.35 -5.05 -6.97
C THR A 78 -5.90 -5.33 -5.55
N ALA A 79 -6.37 -4.52 -4.61
CA ALA A 79 -6.15 -4.75 -3.18
C ALA A 79 -6.84 -6.05 -2.74
N ASN A 80 -6.09 -6.91 -2.05
CA ASN A 80 -6.59 -8.19 -1.55
C ASN A 80 -7.48 -8.02 -0.30
N ALA A 81 -7.89 -9.12 0.33
CA ALA A 81 -8.76 -9.11 1.51
C ALA A 81 -8.23 -8.34 2.73
N SER A 82 -6.93 -8.04 2.79
CA SER A 82 -6.32 -7.18 3.83
C SER A 82 -6.15 -5.72 3.40
N GLY A 83 -6.57 -5.36 2.18
CA GLY A 83 -6.29 -4.07 1.55
C GLY A 83 -4.90 -3.97 0.93
N ASN A 84 -4.05 -4.99 1.05
CA ASN A 84 -2.70 -4.99 0.50
C ASN A 84 -2.70 -5.10 -1.03
N PHE A 85 -1.79 -4.36 -1.66
CA PHE A 85 -1.48 -4.46 -3.08
C PHE A 85 0.04 -4.42 -3.27
N PHE A 86 0.52 -5.09 -4.33
CA PHE A 86 1.93 -5.09 -4.66
C PHE A 86 2.14 -5.36 -6.16
N LEU A 87 3.16 -4.73 -6.71
CA LEU A 87 3.71 -5.01 -8.03
C LEU A 87 5.05 -5.71 -7.83
N LYS A 88 5.13 -6.98 -8.20
CA LYS A 88 6.34 -7.78 -8.03
C LYS A 88 7.44 -7.32 -8.98
N ALA A 89 8.69 -7.43 -8.54
CA ALA A 89 9.84 -7.07 -9.37
C ALA A 89 9.97 -7.94 -10.62
N GLU A 90 9.59 -9.23 -10.53
CA GLU A 90 9.63 -10.16 -11.66
C GLU A 90 8.66 -9.79 -12.80
N ASP A 91 7.52 -9.20 -12.45
CA ASP A 91 6.44 -8.80 -13.38
C ASP A 91 6.66 -7.40 -13.99
N ALA A 92 7.59 -6.63 -13.42
CA ALA A 92 7.78 -5.22 -13.72
C ALA A 92 9.27 -4.85 -13.89
N LYS A 93 10.02 -5.68 -14.62
CA LYS A 93 11.47 -5.51 -14.85
C LYS A 93 11.85 -4.18 -15.50
N ASP A 94 10.93 -3.57 -16.24
CA ASP A 94 11.10 -2.31 -16.95
C ASP A 94 10.49 -1.09 -16.23
N PHE A 95 9.97 -1.28 -15.02
CA PHE A 95 9.34 -0.22 -14.22
C PHE A 95 10.28 0.98 -14.03
N ALA A 96 9.77 2.18 -14.30
CA ALA A 96 10.56 3.40 -14.24
C ALA A 96 10.03 4.40 -13.20
N LEU A 97 10.92 4.88 -12.34
CA LEU A 97 10.66 5.98 -11.43
C LEU A 97 10.89 7.34 -12.12
N PRO A 98 10.22 8.43 -11.67
CA PRO A 98 9.17 8.43 -10.67
C PRO A 98 7.82 7.94 -11.23
N TYR A 99 6.89 7.56 -10.37
CA TYR A 99 5.55 7.12 -10.77
C TYR A 99 4.46 7.95 -10.09
N THR A 100 3.24 7.91 -10.62
CA THR A 100 2.02 8.38 -9.94
C THR A 100 1.09 7.21 -9.65
N ALA A 101 0.29 7.32 -8.59
CA ALA A 101 -0.74 6.34 -8.26
C ALA A 101 -2.12 6.99 -8.24
N ARG A 102 -3.13 6.20 -8.64
CA ARG A 102 -4.54 6.51 -8.53
C ARG A 102 -5.27 5.32 -7.95
N VAL A 103 -6.17 5.57 -7.02
CA VAL A 103 -6.97 4.53 -6.38
C VAL A 103 -8.44 4.79 -6.69
N THR A 104 -9.18 3.72 -6.93
CA THR A 104 -10.63 3.72 -7.08
C THR A 104 -11.24 2.65 -6.20
N HIS A 105 -12.24 3.02 -5.39
CA HIS A 105 -13.02 2.09 -4.57
C HIS A 105 -14.44 2.63 -4.38
N GLY A 106 -15.46 1.77 -4.50
CA GLY A 106 -16.87 2.17 -4.31
C GLY A 106 -17.31 3.34 -5.21
N GLY A 107 -16.73 3.50 -6.40
CA GLY A 107 -17.00 4.63 -7.31
C GLY A 107 -16.29 5.94 -6.96
N THR A 108 -15.60 6.02 -5.81
CA THR A 108 -14.76 7.15 -5.44
C THR A 108 -13.36 6.96 -5.99
N GLN A 109 -12.73 8.05 -6.45
CA GLN A 109 -11.38 8.04 -6.99
C GLN A 109 -10.54 9.15 -6.37
N TRP A 110 -9.30 8.82 -6.02
CA TRP A 110 -8.31 9.78 -5.52
C TRP A 110 -6.93 9.43 -6.08
N ALA A 111 -6.06 10.43 -6.17
CA ALA A 111 -4.76 10.27 -6.81
C ALA A 111 -3.67 10.98 -6.00
N MET A 112 -2.43 10.54 -6.21
CA MET A 112 -1.28 11.25 -5.70
C MET A 112 -1.16 12.62 -6.36
N ASN A 113 -0.83 13.63 -5.54
CA ASN A 113 -0.63 14.99 -6.02
C ASN A 113 0.75 15.20 -6.68
N SER A 114 1.71 14.31 -6.42
CA SER A 114 3.06 14.38 -6.95
C SER A 114 3.63 13.00 -7.24
N ALA A 115 4.51 12.93 -8.24
CA ALA A 115 5.19 11.69 -8.60
C ALA A 115 6.22 11.30 -7.53
N GLN A 116 6.38 10.00 -7.26
CA GLN A 116 7.24 9.48 -6.20
C GLN A 116 8.42 8.68 -6.74
N GLY A 117 9.56 8.80 -6.04
CA GLY A 117 10.82 8.11 -6.34
C GLY A 117 11.04 6.80 -5.56
N THR A 118 10.03 6.30 -4.84
CA THR A 118 10.11 5.02 -4.12
C THR A 118 8.76 4.32 -4.15
N GLY A 119 8.73 3.02 -4.41
CA GLY A 119 7.51 2.21 -4.33
C GLY A 119 7.22 1.67 -2.94
N ALA A 120 8.01 2.04 -1.93
CA ALA A 120 7.75 1.72 -0.53
C ALA A 120 6.66 2.65 0.01
N CYS A 121 5.39 2.38 -0.33
CA CYS A 121 4.27 3.28 -0.03
C CYS A 121 4.18 3.64 1.46
N GLY A 122 4.46 2.67 2.35
CA GLY A 122 4.47 2.85 3.80
C GLY A 122 5.55 3.79 4.33
N SER A 123 6.50 4.26 3.51
CA SER A 123 7.47 5.29 3.91
C SER A 123 6.87 6.70 3.98
N CYS A 124 5.78 6.95 3.25
CA CYS A 124 5.03 8.20 3.30
C CYS A 124 3.64 7.98 3.92
N HIS A 125 2.98 6.88 3.59
CA HIS A 125 1.61 6.58 4.02
C HIS A 125 1.55 5.83 5.37
N THR A 126 2.13 6.46 6.40
CA THR A 126 2.08 5.99 7.80
C THR A 126 0.75 6.36 8.47
N VAL A 127 0.52 5.93 9.72
CA VAL A 127 -0.66 6.31 10.51
C VAL A 127 -0.86 7.83 10.54
N ALA A 128 0.20 8.60 10.79
CA ALA A 128 0.14 10.06 10.86
C ALA A 128 0.45 10.75 9.52
N GLY A 129 0.89 9.98 8.53
CA GLY A 129 1.52 10.51 7.34
C GLY A 129 2.98 10.93 7.57
N ALA A 130 3.75 10.94 6.50
CA ALA A 130 5.13 11.40 6.46
C ALA A 130 5.43 12.04 5.10
N ASN A 131 6.46 12.90 5.05
CA ASN A 131 6.94 13.51 3.80
C ASN A 131 5.84 14.24 2.99
N GLY A 132 4.86 14.84 3.68
CA GLY A 132 3.75 15.58 3.06
C GLY A 132 2.53 14.72 2.69
N ALA A 133 2.56 13.40 2.91
CA ALA A 133 1.36 12.58 2.84
C ALA A 133 0.46 12.83 4.07
N PRO A 134 -0.88 12.84 3.92
CA PRO A 134 -1.80 13.14 5.02
C PRO A 134 -2.00 11.97 5.99
N GLY A 135 -1.55 10.77 5.64
CA GLY A 135 -1.85 9.54 6.35
C GLY A 135 -1.78 8.32 5.43
N ARG A 136 -2.50 7.27 5.79
CA ARG A 136 -2.72 6.07 4.97
C ARG A 136 -3.24 6.41 3.58
N ILE A 137 -3.10 5.45 2.66
CA ILE A 137 -3.77 5.53 1.36
C ILE A 137 -5.24 5.22 1.63
N SER A 138 -6.07 6.24 1.76
CA SER A 138 -7.50 6.10 2.03
C SER A 138 -8.31 7.03 1.13
N PRO A 139 -9.64 6.81 1.02
CA PRO A 139 -10.54 7.82 0.46
C PRO A 139 -10.34 9.19 1.15
N PRO A 140 -10.63 10.30 0.44
CA PRO A 140 -10.56 11.65 0.97
C PRO A 140 -11.62 11.93 2.05
#